data_AF-A0A075FM50-F1
#
_entry.id   AF-A0A075FM50-F1
#
_cell.length_a   1.000
_cell.length_b   1.000
_cell.length_c   1.000
_cell.angle_alpha   90.00
_cell.angle_beta   90.00
_cell.angle_gamma   90.00
#
_symmetry.space_group_name_H-M   'P 1'
#
loop_
_entity.id
_entity.type
_entity.pdbx_description
1 polymer ?
#
loop_
_entity_poly.entity_id
_entity_poly.type
_entity_poly.pdbx_seq_one_letter_code
_entity_poly.pdbx_strand_id
1 'polypeptide(L)'
;MDLQRRVDAEIWEVLAAAGDYAQDIIRRLKYRNLLKVSWGLRGDELDEEQKTLLQEIGTNSESRTQLEDDLAHRAGLEPGYVAIDVPQAKVLLGEDRMEMVDVKIVGDDGRTRRLQDHTPIADALKKRQVSQTAVYVITLPGHQSNVAQLAERHLFS
;
A
#
# COMPACT_ATOMS: atom_id res chain seq x y z
N MET A 1 -23.94 6.28 -4.15
CA MET A 1 -24.69 5.43 -5.12
C MET A 1 -24.39 5.78 -6.58
N ASP A 2 -23.90 6.98 -6.91
CA ASP A 2 -23.74 7.40 -8.31
C ASP A 2 -22.41 6.96 -8.96
N LEU A 3 -21.32 6.82 -8.17
CA LEU A 3 -20.01 6.38 -8.67
C LEU A 3 -20.00 4.92 -9.16
N GLN A 4 -20.75 4.03 -8.50
CA GLN A 4 -20.80 2.60 -8.83
C GLN A 4 -21.46 2.29 -10.18
N ARG A 5 -22.16 3.27 -10.77
CA ARG A 5 -22.81 3.15 -12.08
C ARG A 5 -21.97 3.72 -13.22
N ARG A 6 -20.86 4.38 -12.90
CA ARG A 6 -20.03 5.07 -13.87
C ARG A 6 -19.03 4.10 -14.51
N VAL A 7 -18.87 4.22 -15.81
CA VAL A 7 -17.76 3.57 -16.53
C VAL A 7 -16.47 4.36 -16.34
N ASP A 8 -15.33 3.73 -16.58
CA ASP A 8 -14.01 4.37 -16.42
C ASP A 8 -13.97 5.74 -17.10
N ALA A 9 -14.43 5.86 -18.35
CA ALA A 9 -14.42 7.11 -19.10
C ALA A 9 -15.19 8.25 -18.39
N GLU A 10 -16.31 7.94 -17.73
CA GLU A 10 -17.07 8.92 -16.96
C GLU A 10 -16.34 9.31 -15.67
N ILE A 11 -15.62 8.37 -15.03
CA ILE A 11 -14.75 8.67 -13.88
C ILE A 11 -13.61 9.60 -14.31
N TRP A 12 -13.00 9.37 -15.48
CA TRP A 12 -11.95 10.23 -16.03
C TRP A 12 -12.45 11.66 -16.25
N GLU A 13 -13.64 11.83 -16.84
CA GLU A 13 -14.23 13.16 -17.09
C GLU A 13 -14.48 13.91 -15.78
N VAL A 14 -15.00 13.21 -14.78
CA VAL A 14 -15.37 13.81 -13.49
C VAL A 14 -14.14 14.23 -12.69
N LEU A 15 -13.10 13.38 -12.67
CA LEU A 15 -11.84 13.73 -12.02
C LEU A 15 -11.12 14.87 -12.75
N ALA A 16 -11.22 14.94 -14.08
CA ALA A 16 -10.65 16.05 -14.85
C ALA A 16 -11.35 17.39 -14.55
N ALA A 17 -12.61 17.38 -14.12
CA ALA A 17 -13.39 18.56 -13.75
C ALA A 17 -13.34 18.92 -12.26
N ALA A 18 -12.74 18.07 -11.40
CA ALA A 18 -12.76 18.21 -9.95
C ALA A 18 -11.73 19.20 -9.37
N GLY A 19 -10.91 19.84 -10.21
CA GLY A 19 -9.94 20.86 -9.83
C GLY A 19 -8.50 20.53 -10.23
N ASP A 20 -7.58 21.45 -9.95
CA ASP A 20 -6.21 21.41 -10.46
C ASP A 20 -5.43 20.15 -10.02
N TYR A 21 -5.56 19.78 -8.74
CA TYR A 21 -4.91 18.58 -8.20
C TYR A 21 -5.44 17.30 -8.87
N ALA A 22 -6.76 17.10 -8.89
CA ALA A 22 -7.37 15.91 -9.50
C ALA A 22 -7.03 15.81 -10.99
N GLN A 23 -7.00 16.95 -11.70
CA GLN A 23 -6.58 17.01 -13.09
C GLN A 23 -5.10 16.63 -13.28
N ASP A 24 -4.20 17.06 -12.39
CA ASP A 24 -2.79 16.66 -12.42
C ASP A 24 -2.62 15.14 -12.20
N ILE A 25 -3.29 14.57 -11.19
CA ILE A 25 -3.26 13.12 -10.94
C ILE A 25 -3.74 12.32 -12.15
N ILE A 26 -4.83 12.76 -12.77
CA ILE A 26 -5.35 12.16 -14.01
C ILE A 26 -4.33 12.24 -15.16
N ARG A 27 -3.68 13.40 -15.35
CA ARG A 27 -2.62 13.55 -16.37
C ARG A 27 -1.45 12.61 -16.09
N ARG A 28 -1.03 12.46 -14.84
CA ARG A 28 0.03 11.53 -14.44
C ARG A 28 -0.30 10.08 -14.74
N LEU A 29 -1.54 9.66 -14.48
CA LEU A 29 -2.02 8.32 -14.84
C LEU A 29 -1.99 8.13 -16.37
N LYS A 30 -2.54 9.09 -17.12
CA LYS A 30 -2.62 9.03 -18.59
C LYS A 30 -1.26 8.94 -19.27
N TYR A 31 -0.29 9.73 -18.80
CA TYR A 31 1.05 9.80 -19.40
C TYR A 31 2.10 8.98 -18.63
N ARG A 32 1.66 8.14 -17.68
CA ARG A 32 2.52 7.26 -16.88
C ARG A 32 3.64 8.01 -16.13
N ASN A 33 3.38 9.26 -15.74
CA ASN A 33 4.26 10.09 -14.91
C ASN A 33 3.91 9.95 -13.42
N LEU A 34 3.98 8.72 -12.92
CA LEU A 34 3.52 8.36 -11.58
C LEU A 34 4.42 8.93 -10.48
N LEU A 35 3.84 9.10 -9.29
CA LEU A 35 4.58 9.35 -8.06
C LEU A 35 5.59 8.21 -7.80
N LYS A 36 6.61 8.51 -6.99
CA LYS A 36 7.73 7.62 -6.69
C LYS A 36 7.81 7.38 -5.19
N VAL A 37 8.09 6.13 -4.82
CA VAL A 37 8.44 5.80 -3.44
C VAL A 37 9.68 6.60 -3.06
N SER A 38 9.58 7.37 -1.99
CA SER A 38 10.69 8.12 -1.39
C SER A 38 11.33 7.34 -0.26
N TRP A 39 10.52 6.68 0.56
CA TRP A 39 10.97 5.99 1.76
C TRP A 39 9.98 4.87 2.13
N GLY A 40 10.43 3.90 2.90
CA GLY A 40 9.57 2.85 3.44
C GLY A 40 10.32 1.95 4.41
N LEU A 41 9.58 1.27 5.28
CA LEU A 41 10.10 0.34 6.27
C LEU A 41 9.43 -1.00 6.17
N ARG A 42 10.18 -2.05 6.47
CA ARG A 42 9.66 -3.41 6.59
C ARG A 42 9.13 -3.67 7.99
N GLY A 43 8.19 -4.61 8.10
CA GLY A 43 7.56 -4.98 9.35
C GLY A 43 8.52 -5.53 10.41
N ASP A 44 9.65 -6.13 9.99
CA ASP A 44 10.71 -6.63 10.86
C ASP A 44 11.66 -5.53 11.37
N GLU A 45 11.62 -4.35 10.74
CA GLU A 45 12.40 -3.17 11.15
C GLU A 45 11.64 -2.29 12.16
N LEU A 46 10.37 -2.61 12.46
CA LEU A 46 9.50 -1.83 13.33
C LEU A 46 9.45 -2.39 14.76
N ASP A 47 9.49 -1.50 15.72
CA ASP A 47 9.13 -1.81 17.11
C ASP A 47 7.59 -1.83 17.31
N GLU A 48 7.14 -2.24 18.51
CA GLU A 48 5.71 -2.38 18.80
C GLU A 48 4.98 -1.02 18.89
N GLU A 49 5.67 0.05 19.27
CA GLU A 49 5.09 1.40 19.32
C GLU A 49 4.86 1.93 17.90
N GLN A 50 5.84 1.79 17.02
CA GLN A 50 5.77 2.12 15.60
C GLN A 50 4.68 1.32 14.88
N LYS A 51 4.54 0.02 15.18
CA LYS A 51 3.44 -0.81 14.64
C LYS A 51 2.07 -0.29 15.06
N THR A 52 1.92 0.13 16.32
CA THR A 52 0.67 0.70 16.83
C THR A 52 0.35 2.01 16.13
N LEU A 53 1.33 2.88 15.93
CA LEU A 53 1.16 4.14 15.19
C LEU A 53 0.77 3.90 13.73
N LEU A 54 1.41 2.95 13.04
CA LEU A 54 1.03 2.60 11.66
C LEU A 54 -0.38 2.03 11.56
N GLN A 55 -0.84 1.27 12.56
CA GLN A 55 -2.23 0.81 12.61
C GLN A 55 -3.21 1.98 12.75
N GLU A 56 -2.86 2.99 13.56
CA GLU A 56 -3.65 4.21 13.69
C GLU A 56 -3.70 4.99 12.38
N ILE A 57 -2.54 5.23 11.74
CA ILE A 57 -2.44 5.87 10.42
C ILE A 57 -3.24 5.09 9.35
N GLY A 58 -3.21 3.76 9.40
CA GLY A 58 -3.94 2.91 8.47
C GLY A 58 -5.47 2.94 8.66
N THR A 59 -5.94 3.20 9.88
CA THR A 59 -7.36 3.16 10.24
C THR A 59 -8.02 4.55 10.21
N ASN A 60 -7.26 5.59 10.53
CA ASN A 60 -7.74 6.97 10.60
C ASN A 60 -7.27 7.78 9.37
N SER A 61 -8.16 7.91 8.39
CA SER A 61 -7.86 8.66 7.17
C SER A 61 -7.58 10.14 7.41
N GLU A 62 -8.21 10.77 8.40
CA GLU A 62 -8.04 12.21 8.66
C GLU A 62 -6.66 12.49 9.26
N SER A 63 -6.26 11.70 10.26
CA SER A 63 -4.92 11.78 10.85
C SER A 63 -3.83 11.52 9.81
N ARG A 64 -4.03 10.52 8.94
CA ARG A 64 -3.11 10.24 7.83
C ARG A 64 -2.97 11.42 6.88
N THR A 65 -4.09 12.01 6.42
CA THR A 65 -4.05 13.16 5.50
C THR A 65 -3.33 14.35 6.14
N GLN A 66 -3.55 14.62 7.44
CA GLN A 66 -2.86 15.70 8.14
C GLN A 66 -1.34 15.48 8.16
N LEU A 67 -0.88 14.25 8.38
CA LEU A 67 0.53 13.90 8.37
C LEU A 67 1.15 13.98 6.97
N GLU A 68 0.41 13.52 5.95
CA GLU A 68 0.77 13.67 4.53
C GLU A 68 0.96 15.14 4.14
N ASP A 69 0.03 16.00 4.56
CA ASP A 69 0.05 17.43 4.26
C ASP A 69 1.17 18.16 5.02
N ASP A 70 1.46 17.80 6.28
CA ASP A 70 2.61 18.35 7.03
C ASP A 70 3.94 17.96 6.36
N LEU A 71 4.09 16.71 5.93
CA LEU A 71 5.27 16.27 5.18
C LEU A 71 5.39 16.99 3.84
N ALA A 72 4.30 17.17 3.12
CA ALA A 72 4.28 17.93 1.87
C ALA A 72 4.72 19.39 2.10
N HIS A 73 4.14 20.06 3.10
CA HIS A 73 4.45 21.43 3.43
C HIS A 73 5.95 21.61 3.79
N ARG A 74 6.49 20.73 4.65
CA ARG A 74 7.92 20.74 5.01
C ARG A 74 8.85 20.48 3.82
N ALA A 75 8.38 19.69 2.84
CA ALA A 75 9.12 19.40 1.62
C ALA A 75 9.02 20.51 0.56
N GLY A 76 8.26 21.59 0.82
CA GLY A 76 8.00 22.66 -0.13
C GLY A 76 7.03 22.25 -1.25
N LEU A 77 6.16 21.28 -0.97
CA LEU A 77 5.14 20.77 -1.88
C LEU A 77 3.74 21.22 -1.45
N GLU A 78 2.83 21.26 -2.40
CA GLU A 78 1.41 21.47 -2.10
C GLU A 78 0.82 20.22 -1.39
N PRO A 79 -0.21 20.41 -0.54
CA PRO A 79 -0.99 19.32 0.05
C PRO A 79 -1.40 18.24 -0.97
N GLY A 80 -1.38 16.97 -0.54
CA GLY A 80 -1.70 15.81 -1.39
C GLY A 80 -0.58 15.28 -2.30
N TYR A 81 0.58 15.95 -2.43
CA TYR A 81 1.72 15.43 -3.21
C TYR A 81 2.72 14.57 -2.43
N VAL A 82 2.41 14.30 -1.17
CA VAL A 82 3.02 13.23 -0.36
C VAL A 82 1.90 12.30 0.06
N ALA A 83 2.10 10.99 -0.06
CA ALA A 83 1.14 9.98 0.35
C ALA A 83 1.83 8.93 1.23
N ILE A 84 1.15 8.50 2.28
CA ILE A 84 1.56 7.43 3.18
C ILE A 84 0.67 6.23 2.89
N ASP A 85 1.24 5.21 2.28
CA ASP A 85 0.55 3.96 2.02
C ASP A 85 0.94 2.94 3.09
N VAL A 86 -0.02 2.62 3.96
CA VAL A 86 0.05 1.49 4.89
C VAL A 86 -0.77 0.36 4.27
N PRO A 87 -0.15 -0.57 3.52
CA PRO A 87 -0.85 -1.70 2.93
C PRO A 87 -1.55 -2.45 4.07
N GLN A 88 -2.88 -2.42 4.07
CA GLN A 88 -3.74 -2.63 5.23
C GLN A 88 -3.26 -3.71 6.21
N ALA A 89 -3.44 -3.41 7.51
CA ALA A 89 -3.04 -4.21 8.66
C ALA A 89 -3.40 -5.72 8.60
N LYS A 90 -4.37 -6.15 7.78
CA LYS A 90 -4.65 -7.57 7.51
C LYS A 90 -3.46 -8.35 6.92
N VAL A 91 -2.61 -7.69 6.13
CA VAL A 91 -1.37 -8.28 5.61
C VAL A 91 -0.28 -8.29 6.68
N LEU A 92 -0.21 -7.24 7.51
CA LEU A 92 0.73 -7.11 8.63
C LEU A 92 0.41 -8.07 9.78
N LEU A 93 -0.87 -8.37 10.01
CA LEU A 93 -1.40 -9.24 11.06
C LEU A 93 -1.52 -10.71 10.63
N GLY A 94 -1.05 -11.06 9.43
CA GLY A 94 -1.04 -12.44 8.96
C GLY A 94 -2.43 -13.04 8.84
N GLU A 95 -3.30 -12.46 8.00
CA GLU A 95 -4.49 -13.18 7.52
C GLU A 95 -4.13 -14.63 7.20
N ASP A 96 -4.94 -15.56 7.73
CA ASP A 96 -4.66 -16.98 7.79
C ASP A 96 -4.54 -17.57 6.38
N ARG A 97 -3.34 -17.52 5.80
CA ARG A 97 -3.02 -18.16 4.51
C ARG A 97 -3.18 -19.69 4.54
N MET A 98 -3.57 -20.24 5.68
CA MET A 98 -4.01 -21.63 5.80
C MET A 98 -5.09 -21.98 4.79
N GLU A 99 -6.01 -21.07 4.46
CA GLU A 99 -7.11 -21.37 3.53
C GLU A 99 -6.68 -21.38 2.05
N MET A 100 -5.72 -20.53 1.64
CA MET A 100 -5.30 -20.43 0.24
C MET A 100 -4.41 -21.59 -0.24
N VAL A 101 -3.73 -22.31 0.66
CA VAL A 101 -2.81 -23.41 0.30
C VAL A 101 -3.44 -24.80 0.54
N ASP A 102 -4.69 -24.89 1.01
CA ASP A 102 -5.41 -26.16 1.18
C ASP A 102 -5.97 -26.70 -0.16
N VAL A 103 -5.09 -26.79 -1.17
CA VAL A 103 -5.42 -27.35 -2.48
C VAL A 103 -5.41 -28.87 -2.38
N LYS A 104 -6.54 -29.48 -2.73
CA LYS A 104 -6.72 -30.93 -2.81
C LYS A 104 -6.38 -31.44 -4.21
N ILE A 105 -5.61 -32.52 -4.28
CA ILE A 105 -5.20 -33.20 -5.52
C ILE A 105 -5.86 -34.57 -5.53
N VAL A 106 -6.45 -34.93 -6.67
CA VAL A 106 -6.94 -36.29 -6.92
C VAL A 106 -5.85 -37.04 -7.66
N GLY A 107 -5.35 -38.12 -7.05
CA GLY A 107 -4.38 -39.00 -7.70
C GLY A 107 -5.07 -39.97 -8.68
N ASP A 108 -4.27 -40.57 -9.56
CA ASP A 108 -4.74 -41.61 -10.49
C ASP A 108 -5.32 -42.84 -9.76
N ASP A 109 -5.02 -42.98 -8.46
CA ASP A 109 -5.58 -43.99 -7.57
C ASP A 109 -6.96 -43.63 -7.00
N GLY A 110 -7.56 -42.52 -7.47
CA GLY A 110 -8.86 -42.02 -7.04
C GLY A 110 -8.87 -41.42 -5.63
N ARG A 111 -7.70 -41.30 -4.97
CA ARG A 111 -7.60 -40.77 -3.61
C ARG A 111 -7.28 -39.28 -3.63
N THR A 112 -7.96 -38.54 -2.76
CA THR A 112 -7.72 -37.12 -2.55
C THR A 112 -6.66 -36.91 -1.47
N ARG A 113 -5.61 -36.14 -1.79
CA ARG A 113 -4.50 -35.77 -0.89
C ARG A 113 -4.28 -34.27 -0.94
N ARG A 114 -3.57 -33.71 0.04
CA ARG A 114 -3.26 -32.27 0.02
C ARG A 114 -1.98 -32.02 -0.77
N LEU A 115 -1.89 -30.87 -1.44
CA LEU A 115 -0.69 -30.46 -2.18
C LEU A 115 0.57 -30.46 -1.29
N GLN A 116 0.43 -30.10 -0.01
CA GLN A 116 1.50 -30.14 0.99
C GLN A 116 2.08 -31.54 1.22
N ASP A 117 1.29 -32.60 1.04
CA ASP A 117 1.74 -33.99 1.27
C ASP A 117 2.67 -34.46 0.13
N HIS A 118 2.68 -33.74 -0.99
CA HIS A 118 3.38 -34.13 -2.22
C HIS A 118 4.56 -33.23 -2.58
N THR A 119 4.63 -32.01 -2.05
CA THR A 119 5.71 -31.10 -2.40
C THR A 119 6.06 -30.10 -1.30
N PRO A 120 7.36 -29.95 -0.97
CA PRO A 120 7.82 -28.94 -0.02
C PRO A 120 7.61 -27.51 -0.53
N ILE A 121 7.31 -27.31 -1.83
CA ILE A 121 7.01 -25.98 -2.37
C ILE A 121 5.71 -25.41 -1.78
N ALA A 122 4.76 -26.26 -1.38
CA ALA A 122 3.52 -25.81 -0.74
C ALA A 122 3.81 -25.15 0.61
N ASP A 123 4.69 -25.75 1.41
CA ASP A 123 5.16 -25.19 2.67
C ASP A 123 5.99 -23.92 2.46
N ALA A 124 6.83 -23.89 1.42
CA ALA A 124 7.61 -22.71 1.06
C ALA A 124 6.70 -21.54 0.64
N LEU A 125 5.64 -21.78 -0.12
CA LEU A 125 4.66 -20.76 -0.53
C LEU A 125 3.86 -20.24 0.67
N LYS A 126 3.53 -21.11 1.63
CA LYS A 126 2.90 -20.73 2.90
C LYS A 126 3.79 -19.80 3.73
N LYS A 127 5.08 -20.14 3.86
CA LYS A 127 6.07 -19.38 4.64
C LYS A 127 6.57 -18.12 3.92
N ARG A 128 6.50 -18.08 2.59
CA ARG A 128 6.96 -16.93 1.81
C ARG A 128 6.13 -15.72 2.17
N GLN A 129 6.71 -14.80 2.92
CA GLN A 129 6.09 -13.52 3.16
C GLN A 129 5.96 -12.74 1.83
N VAL A 130 4.75 -12.28 1.52
CA VAL A 130 4.54 -11.27 0.47
C VAL A 130 5.10 -9.96 1.04
N SER A 131 5.73 -9.13 0.18
CA SER A 131 6.35 -7.83 0.47
C SER A 131 6.29 -7.40 1.95
N GLN A 132 7.43 -7.47 2.65
CA GLN A 132 7.53 -7.11 4.07
C GLN A 132 7.32 -5.63 4.37
N THR A 133 7.23 -4.77 3.35
CA THR A 133 7.07 -3.34 3.58
C THR A 133 5.76 -3.03 4.29
N ALA A 134 5.89 -2.46 5.49
CA ALA A 134 4.79 -2.08 6.36
C ALA A 134 4.26 -0.68 6.05
N VAL A 135 5.11 0.19 5.50
CA VAL A 135 4.72 1.55 5.11
C VAL A 135 5.55 2.02 3.93
N TYR A 136 4.91 2.73 3.01
CA TYR A 136 5.56 3.51 1.97
C TYR A 136 5.22 4.98 2.13
N VAL A 137 6.22 5.83 1.93
CA VAL A 137 6.03 7.26 1.67
C VAL A 137 6.32 7.49 0.20
N ILE A 138 5.40 8.16 -0.48
CA ILE A 138 5.36 8.31 -1.93
C ILE A 138 5.24 9.79 -2.25
N THR A 139 6.00 10.30 -3.23
CA THR A 139 5.99 11.71 -3.58
C THR A 139 6.31 11.96 -5.06
N LEU A 140 6.39 13.23 -5.45
CA LEU A 140 6.76 13.66 -6.80
C LEU A 140 8.18 13.21 -7.21
N PRO A 141 8.38 12.86 -8.49
CA PRO A 141 9.72 12.69 -9.04
C PRO A 141 10.58 13.95 -8.81
N GLY A 142 11.81 13.77 -8.32
CA GLY A 142 12.73 14.85 -7.97
C GLY A 142 12.73 15.23 -6.48
N HIS A 143 11.69 14.86 -5.72
CA HIS A 143 11.56 15.22 -4.30
C HIS A 143 11.85 14.07 -3.34
N GLN A 144 12.18 12.87 -3.85
CA GLN A 144 12.30 11.66 -3.04
C GLN A 144 13.29 11.81 -1.88
N SER A 145 14.48 12.37 -2.13
CA SER A 145 15.50 12.49 -1.09
C SER A 145 15.10 13.44 0.04
N ASN A 146 14.38 14.52 -0.25
CA ASN A 146 13.95 15.49 0.76
C ASN A 146 12.84 14.87 1.62
N VAL A 147 11.80 14.32 0.96
CA VAL A 147 10.67 13.69 1.64
C VAL A 147 11.13 12.47 2.45
N ALA A 148 12.10 11.70 1.97
CA ALA A 148 12.65 10.56 2.71
C ALA A 148 13.26 10.98 4.06
N GLN A 149 14.07 12.05 4.08
CA GLN A 149 14.69 12.54 5.32
C GLN A 149 13.66 13.10 6.29
N LEU A 150 12.60 13.74 5.77
CA LEU A 150 11.50 14.23 6.60
C LEU A 150 10.68 13.08 7.18
N ALA A 151 10.35 12.08 6.36
CA ALA A 151 9.63 10.88 6.79
C ALA A 151 10.39 10.13 7.90
N GLU A 152 11.69 9.87 7.71
CA GLU A 152 12.53 9.19 8.70
C GLU A 152 12.54 9.91 10.05
N ARG A 153 12.46 11.25 10.05
CA ARG A 153 12.52 12.07 11.28
C ARG A 153 11.17 12.35 11.93
N HIS A 154 10.08 12.32 11.18
CA HIS A 154 8.80 12.85 11.65
C HIS A 154 7.65 11.84 11.63
N LEU A 155 7.82 10.68 10.97
CA LEU A 155 6.72 9.71 10.88
C LEU A 155 6.40 9.04 12.23
N PHE A 156 7.38 8.89 13.11
CA PHE A 156 7.25 8.25 14.43
C PHE A 156 7.66 9.13 15.62
N SER A 157 7.78 10.45 15.42
CA SER A 157 8.17 11.40 16.47
C SER A 157 7.01 12.15 17.08
#